data_AF-A0A0N4WW64-F1
#
_entry.id   AF-A0A0N4WW64-F1
#
_cell.length_a   1.000
_cell.length_b   1.000
_cell.length_c   1.000
_cell.angle_alpha   90.00
_cell.angle_beta   90.00
_cell.angle_gamma   90.00
#
_symmetry.space_group_name_H-M   'P 1'
#
loop_
_entity.id
_entity.type
_entity.pdbx_description
1 polymer ?
#
loop_
_entity_poly.entity_id
_entity_poly.type
_entity_poly.pdbx_seq_one_letter_code
_entity_poly.pdbx_strand_id
1 'polypeptide(L)'
;MDGSEWKAALRLQIEALARRNDLHRRCNRDSIRSRTAEMDIRIVKLRELVASDANYAAQFYLECVCHADETERILNRSTDMSLTCLGFIVGIGNMMRFPGKICEYGGIFFLPYIFCQIFIGFPMVYLHLCIGQYAGQTADIAFQRLMPITCGLGWAFVFAAIPVIIYHNTILVWSLQYLWYSVLSVMINEDLPWENRLLEFRFRIFHLLNSFLILTLPQRHIVLALTAAWLLVFAGVCRSTTWMAWATRITATIPYLMLFILLVRGLSLPGAGVGLTFLFSSMWAAAAEQVLFEISVGTGALFSIAAYSRFRNNVYRDAALLITMNVLTSLLVGMVLFSFLGLLSISSEIHINKNSGNDPFYMVFTVIPSMTKLMRWGPLWMSILFATIVFTGLVWDTITHAWSEDQISDRYSSRSTKPSLKVADSSGKVKVLTCTLVGHRKSLQRL
;
A
#
# COMPACT_ATOMS: atom_id res chain seq x y z
N MET A 1 27.65 16.67 33.78
CA MET A 1 26.94 17.32 32.66
C MET A 1 26.42 18.62 33.19
N ASP A 2 26.79 19.71 32.54
CA ASP A 2 26.53 21.07 33.02
C ASP A 2 25.01 21.34 33.03
N GLY A 3 24.50 22.03 34.06
CA GLY A 3 23.06 22.19 34.31
C GLY A 3 22.29 22.96 33.22
N SER A 4 22.98 23.49 32.21
CA SER A 4 22.47 24.34 31.13
C SER A 4 22.17 23.59 29.83
N GLU A 5 22.90 22.50 29.51
CA GLU A 5 22.78 21.81 28.21
C GLU A 5 21.39 21.18 28.00
N TRP A 6 20.83 20.56 29.04
CA TRP A 6 19.52 19.91 28.93
C TRP A 6 18.39 20.93 28.77
N LYS A 7 18.52 22.13 29.37
CA LYS A 7 17.53 23.22 29.22
C LYS A 7 17.51 23.76 27.80
N ALA A 8 18.68 23.91 27.17
CA ALA A 8 18.78 24.34 25.78
C ALA A 8 18.19 23.29 24.82
N ALA A 9 18.52 22.00 25.00
CA ALA A 9 17.96 20.91 24.22
C ALA A 9 16.44 20.79 24.35
N LEU A 10 15.90 20.94 25.57
CA LEU A 10 14.46 20.86 25.80
C LEU A 10 13.72 22.07 25.19
N ARG A 11 14.29 23.28 25.23
CA ARG A 11 13.72 24.46 24.57
C ARG A 11 13.58 24.28 23.06
N LEU A 12 14.60 23.72 22.40
CA LEU A 12 14.54 23.37 20.97
C LEU A 12 13.39 22.39 20.66
N GLN A 13 13.18 21.41 21.53
CA GLN A 13 12.09 20.45 21.38
C GLN A 13 10.71 21.08 21.61
N ILE A 14 10.59 22.00 22.56
CA ILE A 14 9.37 22.78 22.79
C ILE A 14 9.02 23.62 21.56
N GLU A 15 10.01 24.24 20.92
CA GLU A 15 9.79 24.99 19.67
C GLU A 15 9.36 24.08 18.52
N ALA A 16 9.96 22.90 18.38
CA ALA A 16 9.52 21.92 17.39
C ALA A 16 8.05 21.49 17.64
N LEU A 17 7.67 21.30 18.90
CA LEU A 17 6.30 20.97 19.30
C LEU A 17 5.31 22.11 18.98
N ALA A 18 5.72 23.35 19.22
CA ALA A 18 4.93 24.54 18.89
C ALA A 18 4.72 24.67 17.37
N ARG A 19 5.79 24.51 16.57
CA ARG A 19 5.68 24.50 15.10
C ARG A 19 4.74 23.40 14.60
N ARG A 20 4.78 22.21 15.22
CA ARG A 20 3.86 21.11 14.91
C ARG A 20 2.41 21.47 15.24
N ASN A 21 2.16 22.13 16.38
CA ASN A 21 0.82 22.60 16.75
C ASN A 21 0.28 23.65 15.76
N ASP A 22 1.13 24.56 15.28
CA ASP A 22 0.75 25.54 14.26
C ASP A 22 0.40 24.89 12.91
N LEU A 23 1.07 23.80 12.55
CA LEU A 23 0.69 23.01 11.37
C LEU A 23 -0.70 22.38 11.55
N HIS A 24 -1.00 21.82 12.73
CA HIS A 24 -2.33 21.26 13.03
C HIS A 24 -3.44 22.32 12.98
N ARG A 25 -3.14 23.54 13.43
CA ARG A 25 -4.06 24.69 13.43
C ARG A 25 -4.52 25.10 12.02
N ARG A 26 -3.75 24.79 10.98
CA ARG A 26 -4.16 25.05 9.57
C ARG A 26 -5.38 24.24 9.14
N CYS A 27 -5.78 23.22 9.93
CA CYS A 27 -6.95 22.43 9.63
C CYS A 27 -8.23 23.07 10.19
N ASN A 28 -9.18 23.42 9.30
CA ASN A 28 -10.39 24.16 9.62
C ASN A 28 -11.51 23.28 10.25
N ARG A 29 -11.17 22.44 11.25
CA ARG A 29 -12.12 21.58 11.96
C ARG A 29 -12.25 22.00 13.42
N ASP A 30 -13.48 22.19 13.87
CA ASP A 30 -13.77 22.62 15.25
C ASP A 30 -13.23 21.67 16.32
N SER A 31 -13.23 20.35 16.05
CA SER A 31 -12.66 19.34 16.94
C SER A 31 -11.14 19.42 17.09
N ILE A 32 -10.44 19.98 16.11
CA ILE A 32 -8.97 20.15 16.11
C ILE A 32 -8.62 21.50 16.73
N ARG A 33 -9.47 22.51 16.53
CA ARG A 33 -9.30 23.85 17.11
C ARG A 33 -9.29 23.82 18.63
N SER A 34 -10.16 23.02 19.26
CA SER A 34 -10.15 22.83 20.72
C SER A 34 -8.87 22.15 21.22
N ARG A 35 -8.43 21.08 20.56
CA ARG A 35 -7.18 20.36 20.93
C ARG A 35 -5.93 21.21 20.73
N THR A 36 -5.83 21.95 19.63
CA THR A 36 -4.70 22.85 19.38
C THR A 36 -4.65 23.99 20.39
N ALA A 37 -5.79 24.50 20.85
CA ALA A 37 -5.84 25.47 21.96
C ALA A 37 -5.39 24.85 23.29
N GLU A 38 -5.82 23.62 23.60
CA GLU A 38 -5.36 22.88 24.79
C GLU A 38 -3.83 22.66 24.76
N MET A 39 -3.29 22.35 23.58
CA MET A 39 -1.87 22.16 23.38
C MET A 39 -1.05 23.43 23.62
N ASP A 40 -1.56 24.60 23.26
CA ASP A 40 -0.88 25.88 23.55
C ASP A 40 -0.76 26.13 25.06
N ILE A 41 -1.82 25.83 25.81
CA ILE A 41 -1.82 25.91 27.29
C ILE A 41 -0.74 24.98 27.85
N ARG A 42 -0.65 23.75 27.33
CA ARG A 42 0.37 22.78 27.73
C ARG A 42 1.79 23.25 27.38
N ILE A 43 2.01 23.88 26.22
CA ILE A 43 3.32 24.41 25.82
C ILE A 43 3.77 25.54 26.75
N VAL A 44 2.88 26.45 27.14
CA VAL A 44 3.19 27.54 28.08
C VAL A 44 3.61 26.95 29.44
N LYS A 45 2.79 26.04 29.99
CA LYS A 45 3.09 25.36 31.26
C LYS A 45 4.41 24.60 31.20
N LEU A 46 4.71 23.97 30.06
CA LEU A 46 5.97 23.26 29.88
C LEU A 46 7.18 24.21 29.91
N ARG A 47 7.09 25.41 29.31
CA ARG A 47 8.15 26.42 29.35
C ARG A 47 8.45 26.89 30.77
N GLU A 48 7.43 27.02 31.61
CA GLU A 48 7.57 27.36 33.04
C GLU A 48 8.27 26.23 33.81
N LEU A 49 7.91 24.97 33.54
CA LEU A 49 8.50 23.80 34.20
C LEU A 49 9.99 23.60 33.88
N VAL A 50 10.47 24.02 32.70
CA VAL A 50 11.92 23.97 32.37
C VAL A 50 12.77 24.79 33.35
N ALA A 51 12.19 25.81 34.00
CA ALA A 51 12.90 26.62 34.97
C ALA A 51 13.04 25.97 36.36
N SER A 52 12.16 25.02 36.71
CA SER A 52 12.04 24.44 38.06
C SER A 52 12.74 23.09 38.20
N ASP A 53 12.15 22.01 37.67
CA ASP A 53 12.61 20.64 37.87
C ASP A 53 12.71 19.88 36.54
N ALA A 54 13.88 19.29 36.29
CA ALA A 54 14.17 18.52 35.08
C ALA A 54 13.27 17.29 34.93
N ASN A 55 12.95 16.60 36.03
CA ASN A 55 12.23 15.33 35.99
C ASN A 55 10.75 15.54 35.66
N TYR A 56 10.17 16.55 36.29
CA TYR A 56 8.78 16.91 36.07
C TYR A 56 8.58 17.53 34.68
N ALA A 57 9.51 18.39 34.23
CA ALA A 57 9.50 18.92 32.87
C ALA A 57 9.60 17.81 31.81
N ALA A 58 10.39 16.77 32.07
CA ALA A 58 10.52 15.62 31.17
C ALA A 58 9.24 14.80 31.04
N GLN A 59 8.58 14.50 32.17
CA GLN A 59 7.31 13.78 32.18
C GLN A 59 6.22 14.57 31.47
N PHE A 60 6.11 15.87 31.79
CA PHE A 60 5.11 16.74 31.19
C PHE A 60 5.36 16.96 29.69
N TYR A 61 6.62 17.04 29.25
CA TYR A 61 6.96 17.06 27.83
C TYR A 61 6.44 15.81 27.11
N LEU A 62 6.56 14.63 27.74
CA LEU A 62 6.04 13.38 27.19
C LEU A 62 4.51 13.42 27.01
N GLU A 63 3.79 14.00 27.97
CA GLU A 63 2.34 14.19 27.87
C GLU A 63 1.97 15.14 26.72
N CYS A 64 2.74 16.22 26.53
CA CYS A 64 2.55 17.14 25.41
C CYS A 64 2.78 16.44 24.08
N VAL A 65 3.85 15.64 23.94
CA VAL A 65 4.13 14.85 22.74
C VAL A 65 2.98 13.88 22.44
N CYS A 66 2.51 13.14 23.45
CA CYS A 66 1.39 12.22 23.32
C CYS A 66 0.10 12.93 22.84
N HIS A 67 -0.17 14.12 23.38
CA HIS A 67 -1.31 14.94 22.95
C HIS A 67 -1.15 15.43 21.50
N ALA A 68 0.06 15.79 21.08
CA ALA A 68 0.38 16.17 19.70
C ALA A 68 0.11 15.00 18.74
N ASP A 69 0.64 13.82 19.06
CA ASP A 69 0.50 12.60 18.26
C ASP A 69 -0.96 12.18 18.13
N GLU A 70 -1.73 12.26 19.23
CA GLU A 70 -3.16 11.96 19.18
C GLU A 70 -3.94 12.98 18.33
N THR A 71 -3.55 14.26 18.38
CA THR A 71 -4.14 15.30 17.52
C THR A 71 -3.82 15.04 16.05
N GLU A 72 -2.62 14.56 15.73
CA GLU A 72 -2.23 14.16 14.37
C GLU A 72 -2.99 12.90 13.90
N ARG A 73 -3.19 11.91 14.77
CA ARG A 73 -4.08 10.75 14.50
C ARG A 73 -5.54 11.15 14.29
N ILE A 74 -5.96 12.27 14.86
CA ILE A 74 -7.31 12.83 14.65
C ILE A 74 -7.38 13.58 13.33
N LEU A 75 -6.30 14.29 12.98
CA LEU A 75 -6.14 15.02 11.73
C LEU A 75 -6.17 14.08 10.52
N ASN A 76 -5.41 12.97 10.60
CA ASN A 76 -5.43 11.89 9.62
C ASN A 76 -6.78 11.16 9.73
N ARG A 77 -7.64 11.32 8.73
CA ARG A 77 -9.05 10.91 8.78
C ARG A 77 -9.17 9.38 8.73
N SER A 78 -10.23 8.81 9.30
CA SER A 78 -10.57 7.39 9.14
C SER A 78 -10.67 6.96 7.67
N THR A 79 -11.04 7.88 6.77
CA THR A 79 -11.11 7.62 5.32
C THR A 79 -9.74 7.50 4.66
N ASP A 80 -8.72 8.19 5.17
CA ASP A 80 -7.37 8.12 4.62
C ASP A 80 -6.79 6.72 4.93
N MET A 81 -6.99 6.22 6.16
CA MET A 81 -6.62 4.85 6.54
C MET A 81 -7.33 3.81 5.68
N SER A 82 -8.66 3.88 5.54
CA SER A 82 -9.41 2.89 4.74
C SER A 82 -8.98 2.92 3.28
N LEU A 83 -8.64 4.08 2.73
CA LEU A 83 -8.20 4.20 1.34
C LEU A 83 -6.76 3.70 1.15
N THR A 84 -5.87 3.94 2.12
CA THR A 84 -4.52 3.35 2.10
C THR A 84 -4.58 1.83 2.23
N CYS A 85 -5.40 1.29 3.14
CA CYS A 85 -5.65 -0.15 3.21
C CYS A 85 -6.25 -0.70 1.90
N LEU A 86 -7.14 0.06 1.26
CA LEU A 86 -7.73 -0.34 -0.02
C LEU A 86 -6.69 -0.36 -1.13
N GLY A 87 -5.82 0.64 -1.22
CA GLY A 87 -4.72 0.70 -2.18
C GLY A 87 -3.67 -0.41 -1.96
N PHE A 88 -3.56 -0.93 -0.75
CA PHE A 88 -2.71 -2.08 -0.45
C PHE A 88 -3.36 -3.42 -0.84
N ILE A 89 -4.65 -3.60 -0.52
CA ILE A 89 -5.38 -4.83 -0.84
C ILE A 89 -5.65 -4.94 -2.34
N VAL A 90 -6.01 -3.82 -2.98
CA VAL A 90 -6.23 -3.75 -4.42
C VAL A 90 -4.89 -3.52 -5.11
N GLY A 91 -4.26 -4.62 -5.52
CA GLY A 91 -2.95 -4.61 -6.16
C GLY A 91 -2.95 -5.19 -7.58
N ILE A 92 -1.74 -5.49 -8.05
CA ILE A 92 -1.48 -6.19 -9.32
C ILE A 92 -2.17 -7.56 -9.37
N GLY A 93 -2.38 -8.20 -8.22
CA GLY A 93 -3.11 -9.47 -8.09
C GLY A 93 -4.53 -9.42 -8.65
N ASN A 94 -5.28 -8.37 -8.33
CA ASN A 94 -6.65 -8.18 -8.83
C ASN A 94 -6.65 -7.87 -10.33
N MET A 95 -5.61 -7.17 -10.81
CA MET A 95 -5.52 -6.74 -12.21
C MET A 95 -5.11 -7.85 -13.17
N MET A 96 -4.17 -8.71 -12.78
CA MET A 96 -3.56 -9.68 -13.70
C MET A 96 -3.87 -11.12 -13.32
N ARG A 97 -3.70 -11.46 -12.03
CA ARG A 97 -3.81 -12.84 -11.58
C ARG A 97 -5.27 -13.31 -11.53
N PHE A 98 -6.17 -12.47 -11.03
CA PHE A 98 -7.61 -12.82 -10.93
C PHE A 98 -8.23 -13.15 -12.31
N PRO A 99 -8.08 -12.32 -13.35
CA PRO A 99 -8.60 -12.64 -14.69
C PRO A 99 -7.91 -13.84 -15.34
N GLY A 100 -6.59 -13.99 -15.15
CA GLY A 100 -5.86 -15.17 -15.62
C GLY A 100 -6.37 -16.47 -15.01
N LYS A 101 -6.71 -16.45 -13.71
CA LYS A 101 -7.29 -17.60 -13.01
C LYS A 101 -8.71 -17.92 -13.47
N ILE A 102 -9.52 -16.92 -13.80
CA ILE A 102 -10.83 -17.13 -14.41
C ILE A 102 -10.71 -17.73 -15.82
N CYS A 103 -9.70 -17.35 -16.62
CA CYS A 103 -9.46 -17.98 -17.92
C CYS A 103 -9.03 -19.45 -17.79
N GLU A 104 -8.17 -19.76 -16.82
CA GLU A 104 -7.64 -21.12 -16.58
C GLU A 104 -8.74 -22.08 -16.09
N TYR A 105 -9.59 -21.62 -15.17
CA TYR A 105 -10.57 -22.47 -14.48
C TYR A 105 -12.03 -22.22 -14.89
N GLY A 106 -12.31 -21.17 -15.67
CA GLY A 106 -13.66 -20.62 -15.86
C GLY A 106 -14.09 -19.74 -14.66
N GLY A 107 -15.22 -19.01 -14.74
CA GLY A 107 -15.62 -18.07 -13.68
C GLY A 107 -16.73 -18.34 -12.61
N ILE A 108 -17.25 -19.54 -12.40
CA ILE A 108 -17.86 -19.98 -11.13
C ILE A 108 -16.77 -19.94 -10.07
N PHE A 109 -15.48 -19.81 -10.41
CA PHE A 109 -14.45 -19.26 -9.53
C PHE A 109 -14.96 -18.11 -8.64
N PHE A 110 -15.89 -17.28 -9.12
CA PHE A 110 -16.44 -16.15 -8.37
C PHE A 110 -17.23 -16.54 -7.11
N LEU A 111 -17.97 -17.66 -7.10
CA LEU A 111 -18.79 -18.05 -5.94
C LEU A 111 -17.95 -18.65 -4.79
N PRO A 112 -17.03 -19.60 -5.04
CA PRO A 112 -15.97 -19.97 -4.11
C PRO A 112 -15.08 -18.80 -3.71
N TYR A 113 -14.78 -17.87 -4.61
CA TYR A 113 -14.00 -16.67 -4.29
C TYR A 113 -14.73 -15.78 -3.28
N ILE A 114 -16.02 -15.46 -3.49
CA ILE A 114 -16.82 -14.71 -2.51
C ILE A 114 -16.90 -15.48 -1.19
N PHE A 115 -17.13 -16.79 -1.24
CA PHE A 115 -17.19 -17.63 -0.05
C PHE A 115 -15.87 -17.57 0.74
N CYS A 116 -14.73 -17.82 0.08
CA CYS A 116 -13.41 -17.71 0.68
C CYS A 116 -13.12 -16.28 1.17
N GLN A 117 -13.59 -15.26 0.48
CA GLN A 117 -13.42 -13.87 0.91
C GLN A 117 -14.19 -13.60 2.21
N ILE A 118 -15.40 -14.14 2.37
CA ILE A 118 -16.21 -13.97 3.58
C ILE A 118 -15.64 -14.80 4.74
N PHE A 119 -15.26 -16.05 4.50
CA PHE A 119 -14.87 -16.98 5.58
C PHE A 119 -13.38 -16.98 5.92
N ILE A 120 -12.52 -16.60 4.98
CA ILE A 120 -11.05 -16.56 5.18
C ILE A 120 -10.59 -15.10 5.12
N GLY A 121 -11.01 -14.38 4.08
CA GLY A 121 -10.53 -13.02 3.85
C GLY A 121 -10.94 -12.01 4.93
N PHE A 122 -12.23 -11.95 5.25
CA PHE A 122 -12.76 -11.02 6.24
C PHE A 122 -12.18 -11.27 7.64
N PRO A 123 -12.16 -12.51 8.18
CA PRO A 123 -11.53 -12.76 9.48
C PRO A 123 -10.05 -12.38 9.51
N MET A 124 -9.30 -12.64 8.43
CA MET A 124 -7.89 -12.28 8.35
C MET A 124 -7.69 -10.76 8.34
N VAL A 125 -8.38 -10.02 7.47
CA VAL A 125 -8.28 -8.55 7.42
C VAL A 125 -8.71 -7.94 8.75
N TYR A 126 -9.83 -8.40 9.29
CA TYR A 126 -10.34 -7.92 10.57
C TYR A 126 -9.32 -8.16 11.71
N LEU A 127 -8.73 -9.35 11.77
CA LEU A 127 -7.69 -9.68 12.75
C LEU A 127 -6.47 -8.76 12.64
N HIS A 128 -5.97 -8.53 11.43
CA HIS A 128 -4.80 -7.67 11.19
C HIS A 128 -5.07 -6.23 11.63
N LEU A 129 -6.23 -5.69 11.25
CA LEU A 129 -6.63 -4.33 11.63
C LEU A 129 -6.86 -4.21 13.14
N CYS A 130 -7.48 -5.20 13.79
CA CYS A 130 -7.68 -5.21 15.24
C CYS A 130 -6.36 -5.22 16.01
N ILE A 131 -5.42 -6.10 15.62
CA ILE A 131 -4.11 -6.18 16.27
C ILE A 131 -3.34 -4.88 16.06
N GLY A 132 -3.33 -4.34 14.84
CA GLY A 132 -2.65 -3.08 14.54
C GLY A 132 -3.21 -1.91 15.35
N GLN A 133 -4.53 -1.71 15.34
CA GLN A 133 -5.21 -0.67 16.12
C GLN A 133 -5.00 -0.82 17.63
N TYR A 134 -5.06 -2.05 18.15
CA TYR A 134 -4.90 -2.31 19.58
C TYR A 134 -3.46 -2.10 20.05
N ALA A 135 -2.48 -2.56 19.29
CA ALA A 135 -1.07 -2.41 19.62
C ALA A 135 -0.59 -0.97 19.46
N GLY A 136 -1.10 -0.24 18.45
CA GLY A 136 -0.70 1.13 18.14
C GLY A 136 0.78 1.25 17.76
N GLN A 137 1.37 0.16 17.25
CA GLN A 137 2.78 0.00 16.89
C GLN A 137 2.94 -0.93 15.68
N THR A 138 4.14 -0.96 15.09
CA THR A 138 4.52 -1.90 14.03
C THR A 138 4.43 -3.36 14.46
N ALA A 139 4.34 -4.26 13.48
CA ALA A 139 4.09 -5.68 13.69
C ALA A 139 5.10 -6.34 14.65
N ASP A 140 6.40 -6.02 14.54
CA ASP A 140 7.42 -6.62 15.39
C ASP A 140 7.25 -6.30 16.88
N ILE A 141 7.03 -5.02 17.22
CA ILE A 141 6.83 -4.61 18.62
C ILE A 141 5.47 -5.09 19.12
N ALA A 142 4.45 -5.08 18.26
CA ALA A 142 3.13 -5.62 18.59
C ALA A 142 3.20 -7.10 18.98
N PHE A 143 3.83 -7.95 18.17
CA PHE A 143 3.98 -9.38 18.48
C PHE A 143 4.88 -9.62 19.68
N GLN A 144 5.97 -8.84 19.86
CA GLN A 144 6.81 -8.95 21.05
C GLN A 144 6.02 -8.68 22.34
N ARG A 145 5.07 -7.74 22.32
CA ARG A 145 4.24 -7.39 23.49
C ARG A 145 3.05 -8.32 23.71
N LEU A 146 2.42 -8.79 22.64
CA LEU A 146 1.26 -9.68 22.70
C LEU A 146 1.67 -11.12 23.01
N MET A 147 2.67 -11.64 22.29
CA MET A 147 3.15 -13.01 22.43
C MET A 147 4.67 -13.07 22.18
N PRO A 148 5.50 -12.96 23.24
CA PRO A 148 6.96 -12.90 23.13
C PRO A 148 7.61 -14.07 22.37
N ILE A 149 6.98 -15.26 22.41
CA ILE A 149 7.41 -16.44 21.65
C ILE A 149 7.41 -16.17 20.13
N THR A 150 6.49 -15.31 19.65
CA THR A 150 6.34 -14.94 18.23
C THR A 150 7.09 -13.66 17.85
N CYS A 151 8.06 -13.20 18.66
CA CYS A 151 8.80 -11.96 18.38
C CYS A 151 9.54 -11.94 17.03
N GLY A 152 9.83 -13.12 16.44
CA GLY A 152 10.41 -13.24 15.10
C GLY A 152 9.43 -13.01 13.94
N LEU A 153 8.12 -13.03 14.20
CA LEU A 153 7.09 -12.99 13.16
C LEU A 153 7.08 -11.65 12.40
N GLY A 154 7.29 -10.52 13.09
CA GLY A 154 7.42 -9.22 12.43
C GLY A 154 8.61 -9.18 11.47
N TRP A 155 9.76 -9.73 11.86
CA TRP A 155 10.94 -9.82 10.99
C TRP A 155 10.71 -10.77 9.81
N ALA A 156 10.00 -11.88 10.03
CA ALA A 156 9.60 -12.77 8.95
C ALA A 156 8.78 -12.06 7.88
N PHE A 157 7.87 -11.15 8.26
CA PHE A 157 7.12 -10.33 7.30
C PHE A 157 8.03 -9.40 6.49
N VAL A 158 9.03 -8.77 7.11
CA VAL A 158 9.99 -7.90 6.40
C VAL A 158 10.81 -8.70 5.41
N PHE A 159 11.33 -9.87 5.81
CA PHE A 159 12.07 -10.75 4.90
C PHE A 159 11.19 -11.30 3.77
N ALA A 160 9.92 -11.61 4.05
CA ALA A 160 8.95 -12.04 3.04
C ALA A 160 8.62 -10.92 2.04
N ALA A 161 8.66 -9.65 2.45
CA ALA A 161 8.38 -8.51 1.57
C ALA A 161 9.48 -8.26 0.53
N ILE A 162 10.76 -8.57 0.83
CA ILE A 162 11.90 -8.34 -0.09
C ILE A 162 11.70 -8.97 -1.47
N PRO A 163 11.47 -10.30 -1.61
CA PRO A 163 11.26 -10.91 -2.92
C PRO A 163 9.99 -10.39 -3.61
N VAL A 164 8.96 -10.05 -2.83
CA VAL A 164 7.70 -9.52 -3.38
C VAL A 164 7.92 -8.14 -4.01
N ILE A 165 8.68 -7.26 -3.35
CA ILE A 165 9.06 -5.94 -3.86
C ILE A 165 9.88 -6.07 -5.16
N ILE A 166 10.89 -6.96 -5.19
CA ILE A 166 11.76 -7.12 -6.38
C ILE A 166 10.92 -7.52 -7.60
N TYR A 167 10.03 -8.51 -7.41
CA TYR A 167 9.19 -9.00 -8.48
C TYR A 167 8.09 -8.01 -8.88
N HIS A 168 7.45 -7.31 -7.93
CA HIS A 168 6.43 -6.30 -8.25
C HIS A 168 7.01 -5.10 -8.99
N ASN A 169 8.20 -4.64 -8.59
CA ASN A 169 8.90 -3.54 -9.26
C ASN A 169 9.27 -3.93 -10.70
N THR A 170 9.62 -5.20 -10.95
CA THR A 170 9.83 -5.70 -12.32
C THR A 170 8.56 -5.58 -13.19
N ILE A 171 7.38 -5.87 -12.62
CA ILE A 171 6.11 -5.70 -13.31
C ILE A 171 5.78 -4.22 -13.55
N LEU A 172 6.08 -3.37 -12.57
CA LEU A 172 5.92 -1.92 -12.72
C LEU A 172 6.77 -1.39 -13.89
N VAL A 173 8.01 -1.89 -14.03
CA VAL A 173 8.91 -1.57 -15.15
C VAL A 173 8.32 -1.98 -16.49
N TRP A 174 7.83 -3.21 -16.61
CA TRP A 174 7.16 -3.65 -17.85
C TRP A 174 5.95 -2.77 -18.16
N SER A 175 5.11 -2.51 -17.16
CA SER A 175 3.90 -1.69 -17.31
C SER A 175 4.23 -0.26 -17.75
N LEU A 176 5.28 0.35 -17.21
CA LEU A 176 5.77 1.67 -17.61
C LEU A 176 6.27 1.69 -19.07
N GLN A 177 6.91 0.63 -19.54
CA GLN A 177 7.33 0.53 -20.94
C GLN A 177 6.14 0.42 -21.89
N TYR A 178 5.18 -0.46 -21.60
CA TYR A 178 3.95 -0.55 -22.39
C TYR A 178 3.17 0.77 -22.38
N LEU A 179 3.09 1.44 -21.23
CA LEU A 179 2.48 2.76 -21.11
C LEU A 179 3.22 3.79 -21.98
N TRP A 180 4.56 3.85 -21.91
CA TRP A 180 5.36 4.77 -22.71
C TRP A 180 5.10 4.61 -24.21
N TYR A 181 5.17 3.38 -24.72
CA TYR A 181 4.93 3.09 -26.14
C TYR A 181 3.48 3.39 -26.56
N SER A 182 2.49 3.11 -25.70
CA SER A 182 1.09 3.43 -26.00
C SER A 182 0.81 4.93 -26.04
N VAL A 183 1.35 5.71 -25.10
CA VAL A 183 1.22 7.18 -25.08
C VAL A 183 1.97 7.80 -26.25
N LEU A 184 3.16 7.30 -26.57
CA LEU A 184 3.94 7.75 -27.72
C LEU A 184 3.17 7.53 -29.04
N SER A 185 2.57 6.35 -29.20
CA SER A 185 1.73 6.02 -30.37
C SER A 185 0.51 6.94 -30.48
N VAL A 186 -0.15 7.29 -29.37
CA VAL A 186 -1.25 8.28 -29.35
C VAL A 186 -0.77 9.69 -29.75
N MET A 187 0.43 10.09 -29.30
CA MET A 187 0.99 11.42 -29.55
C MET A 187 1.46 11.61 -30.99
N ILE A 188 2.11 10.58 -31.55
CA ILE A 188 2.76 10.63 -32.87
C ILE A 188 1.83 10.09 -33.99
N ASN A 189 0.68 9.49 -33.63
CA ASN A 189 -0.21 8.77 -34.55
C ASN A 189 0.52 7.68 -35.36
N GLU A 190 1.46 6.98 -34.72
CA GLU A 190 2.13 5.81 -35.28
C GLU A 190 1.50 4.52 -34.74
N ASP A 191 1.58 3.44 -35.52
CA ASP A 191 1.12 2.11 -35.11
C ASP A 191 1.88 1.59 -33.88
N LEU A 192 1.23 0.76 -33.08
CA LEU A 192 1.85 0.22 -31.86
C LEU A 192 2.99 -0.73 -32.23
N PRO A 193 4.11 -0.74 -31.49
CA PRO A 193 5.27 -1.56 -31.84
C PRO A 193 4.98 -3.07 -31.78
N TRP A 194 4.01 -3.47 -30.96
CA TRP A 194 3.55 -4.85 -30.88
C TRP A 194 2.48 -5.21 -31.90
N GLU A 195 1.97 -4.29 -32.70
CA GLU A 195 0.99 -4.58 -33.75
C GLU A 195 1.55 -5.68 -34.67
N ASN A 196 2.68 -5.44 -35.33
CA ASN A 196 3.17 -6.39 -36.34
C ASN A 196 4.10 -7.48 -35.80
N ARG A 197 4.66 -7.31 -34.58
CA ARG A 197 5.68 -8.24 -34.03
C ARG A 197 5.54 -8.48 -32.53
N LEU A 198 4.37 -8.95 -32.09
CA LEU A 198 4.07 -9.27 -30.67
C LEU A 198 5.15 -10.13 -29.99
N LEU A 199 5.58 -11.21 -30.65
CA LEU A 199 6.57 -12.14 -30.10
C LEU A 199 7.94 -11.50 -29.94
N GLU A 200 8.45 -10.80 -30.96
CA GLU A 200 9.73 -10.07 -30.89
C GLU A 200 9.70 -8.97 -29.82
N PHE A 201 8.58 -8.26 -29.69
CA PHE A 201 8.39 -7.23 -28.68
C PHE A 201 8.35 -7.85 -27.27
N ARG A 202 7.65 -8.96 -27.09
CA ARG A 202 7.64 -9.72 -25.82
C ARG A 202 9.03 -10.22 -25.46
N PHE A 203 9.77 -10.80 -26.41
CA PHE A 203 11.15 -11.23 -26.18
C PHE A 203 12.07 -10.06 -25.84
N ARG A 204 11.87 -8.89 -26.45
CA ARG A 204 12.63 -7.67 -26.15
C ARG A 204 12.38 -7.16 -24.72
N ILE A 205 11.14 -7.19 -24.24
CA ILE A 205 10.78 -6.65 -22.91
C ILE A 205 11.01 -7.66 -21.79
N PHE A 206 10.55 -8.90 -21.96
CA PHE A 206 10.59 -9.91 -20.91
C PHE A 206 11.93 -10.64 -20.87
N HIS A 207 12.71 -10.60 -21.96
CA HIS A 207 13.95 -11.33 -22.16
C HIS A 207 13.94 -12.66 -21.41
N LEU A 208 12.94 -13.50 -21.68
CA LEU A 208 12.86 -14.86 -21.15
C LEU A 208 14.17 -15.54 -21.53
N LEU A 209 15.10 -15.54 -20.57
CA LEU A 209 16.43 -16.09 -20.72
C LEU A 209 16.22 -17.54 -21.11
N ASN A 210 16.55 -17.86 -22.37
CA ASN A 210 16.69 -19.24 -22.78
C ASN A 210 17.94 -19.89 -22.15
N SER A 211 18.56 -19.27 -21.15
CA SER A 211 19.69 -19.79 -20.37
C SER A 211 19.91 -18.97 -19.11
N PHE A 212 19.71 -19.54 -17.93
CA PHE A 212 20.02 -18.96 -16.60
C PHE A 212 21.52 -18.58 -16.43
N LEU A 213 22.39 -18.93 -17.39
CA LEU A 213 23.85 -18.93 -17.24
C LEU A 213 24.61 -17.83 -17.99
N ILE A 214 23.97 -17.01 -18.85
CA ILE A 214 24.66 -15.93 -19.57
C ILE A 214 24.16 -14.61 -19.03
N LEU A 215 24.94 -14.00 -18.13
CA LEU A 215 24.72 -12.63 -17.64
C LEU A 215 24.98 -11.65 -18.79
N THR A 216 24.01 -11.50 -19.70
CA THR A 216 24.06 -10.49 -20.76
C THR A 216 23.99 -9.09 -20.15
N LEU A 217 24.67 -8.13 -20.77
CA LEU A 217 24.65 -6.72 -20.33
C LEU A 217 23.21 -6.21 -20.17
N PRO A 218 22.91 -5.45 -19.09
CA PRO A 218 21.58 -4.93 -18.85
C PRO A 218 21.17 -3.98 -19.98
N GLN A 219 20.01 -4.23 -20.58
CA GLN A 219 19.52 -3.40 -21.68
C GLN A 219 19.18 -1.99 -21.19
N ARG A 220 19.66 -0.97 -21.90
CA ARG A 220 19.53 0.45 -21.50
C ARG A 220 18.09 0.88 -21.22
N HIS A 221 17.12 0.36 -21.99
CA HIS A 221 15.70 0.73 -21.83
C HIS A 221 15.05 0.13 -20.57
N ILE A 222 15.48 -1.07 -20.14
CA ILE A 222 15.03 -1.67 -18.86
C ILE A 222 15.64 -0.90 -17.68
N VAL A 223 16.92 -0.55 -17.75
CA VAL A 223 17.60 0.23 -16.70
C VAL A 223 16.98 1.62 -16.52
N LEU A 224 16.65 2.30 -17.62
CA LEU A 224 15.97 3.60 -17.56
C LEU A 224 14.57 3.49 -16.96
N ALA A 225 13.79 2.48 -17.38
CA ALA A 225 12.45 2.25 -16.85
C ALA A 225 12.48 1.83 -15.37
N LEU A 226 13.47 1.03 -14.95
CA LEU A 226 13.70 0.66 -13.55
C LEU A 226 14.09 1.87 -12.71
N THR A 227 14.99 2.72 -13.20
CA THR A 227 15.34 3.98 -12.54
C THR A 227 14.09 4.87 -12.39
N ALA A 228 13.26 4.97 -13.43
CA ALA A 228 12.02 5.74 -13.38
C ALA A 228 11.03 5.16 -12.35
N ALA A 229 10.85 3.83 -12.32
CA ALA A 229 10.01 3.13 -11.35
C ALA A 229 10.45 3.44 -9.89
N TRP A 230 11.75 3.30 -9.61
CA TRP A 230 12.30 3.62 -8.29
C TRP A 230 12.19 5.10 -7.93
N LEU A 231 12.35 6.02 -8.89
CA LEU A 231 12.14 7.45 -8.65
C LEU A 231 10.67 7.77 -8.31
N LEU A 232 9.71 7.10 -8.95
CA LEU A 232 8.28 7.25 -8.63
C LEU A 232 7.97 6.71 -7.23
N VAL A 233 8.47 5.52 -6.88
CA VAL A 233 8.32 4.94 -5.53
C VAL A 233 9.01 5.82 -4.48
N PHE A 234 10.21 6.29 -4.77
CA PHE A 234 10.95 7.18 -3.88
C PHE A 234 10.19 8.49 -3.65
N ALA A 235 9.70 9.13 -4.72
CA ALA A 235 8.82 10.30 -4.61
C ALA A 235 7.64 9.98 -3.68
N GLY A 236 7.02 8.80 -3.87
CA GLY A 236 6.02 8.13 -3.01
C GLY A 236 6.23 8.28 -1.49
N VAL A 237 7.48 8.11 -1.05
CA VAL A 237 7.85 7.95 0.37
C VAL A 237 8.56 9.19 0.95
N CYS A 238 9.27 9.96 0.12
CA CYS A 238 10.29 10.95 0.49
C CYS A 238 9.99 12.02 1.55
N ARG A 239 8.73 12.48 1.68
CA ARG A 239 8.46 13.76 2.36
C ARG A 239 7.83 13.65 3.74
N SER A 240 6.93 12.70 3.97
CA SER A 240 6.20 12.45 5.24
C SER A 240 5.07 11.45 4.99
N THR A 241 4.62 10.76 6.05
CA THR A 241 3.38 9.96 6.07
C THR A 241 2.15 10.76 5.58
N THR A 242 2.12 12.08 5.77
CA THR A 242 1.06 12.98 5.27
C THR A 242 1.08 13.15 3.75
N TRP A 243 2.27 13.28 3.16
CA TRP A 243 2.45 13.37 1.71
C TRP A 243 2.11 12.02 1.05
N MET A 244 2.55 10.92 1.65
CA MET A 244 2.21 9.56 1.22
C MET A 244 0.70 9.32 1.23
N ALA A 245 -0.01 9.71 2.29
CA ALA A 245 -1.47 9.58 2.36
C ALA A 245 -2.17 10.43 1.28
N TRP A 246 -1.65 11.64 1.00
CA TRP A 246 -2.14 12.46 -0.10
C TRP A 246 -1.88 11.83 -1.47
N ALA A 247 -0.67 11.34 -1.74
CA ALA A 247 -0.31 10.68 -2.99
C ALA A 247 -1.19 9.45 -3.20
N THR A 248 -1.35 8.62 -2.17
CA THR A 248 -2.21 7.43 -2.15
C THR A 248 -3.66 7.77 -2.45
N ARG A 249 -4.19 8.90 -1.96
CA ARG A 249 -5.55 9.34 -2.30
C ARG A 249 -5.76 9.51 -3.79
N ILE A 250 -4.78 10.07 -4.48
CA ILE A 250 -4.87 10.31 -5.93
C ILE A 250 -4.64 8.99 -6.66
N THR A 251 -3.56 8.29 -6.34
CA THR A 251 -3.13 7.10 -7.08
C THR A 251 -4.02 5.87 -6.84
N ALA A 252 -4.74 5.79 -5.72
CA ALA A 252 -5.71 4.73 -5.47
C ALA A 252 -7.11 5.02 -6.06
N THR A 253 -7.47 6.30 -6.31
CA THR A 253 -8.82 6.64 -6.83
C THR A 253 -8.89 6.69 -8.35
N ILE A 254 -7.82 7.17 -9.00
CA ILE A 254 -7.72 7.25 -10.48
C ILE A 254 -7.99 5.89 -11.17
N PRO A 255 -7.45 4.74 -10.70
CA PRO A 255 -7.71 3.44 -11.30
C PRO A 255 -9.20 3.10 -11.43
N TYR A 256 -10.04 3.49 -10.46
CA TYR A 256 -11.48 3.22 -10.52
C TYR A 256 -12.18 3.97 -11.66
N LEU A 257 -11.81 5.24 -11.85
CA LEU A 257 -12.33 6.04 -12.97
C LEU A 257 -11.87 5.45 -14.32
N MET A 258 -10.61 5.05 -14.41
CA MET A 258 -10.05 4.45 -15.64
C MET A 258 -10.69 3.10 -15.95
N LEU A 259 -10.88 2.25 -14.95
CA LEU A 259 -11.59 0.98 -15.10
C LEU A 259 -13.04 1.18 -15.54
N PHE A 260 -13.73 2.19 -15.01
CA PHE A 260 -15.09 2.53 -15.44
C PHE A 260 -15.13 2.93 -16.93
N ILE A 261 -14.20 3.78 -17.38
CA ILE A 261 -14.08 4.17 -18.79
C ILE A 261 -13.80 2.96 -19.68
N LEU A 262 -12.86 2.08 -19.26
CA LEU A 262 -12.54 0.85 -19.98
C LEU A 262 -13.73 -0.12 -20.02
N LEU A 263 -14.56 -0.17 -18.97
CA LEU A 263 -15.74 -1.02 -18.93
C LEU A 263 -16.78 -0.57 -19.96
N VAL A 264 -17.08 0.73 -19.99
CA VAL A 264 -18.02 1.29 -20.98
C VAL A 264 -17.54 0.98 -22.39
N ARG A 265 -16.23 1.13 -22.65
CA ARG A 265 -15.65 0.77 -23.94
C ARG A 265 -15.74 -0.73 -24.21
N GLY A 266 -15.38 -1.56 -23.24
CA GLY A 266 -15.38 -3.00 -23.36
C GLY A 266 -16.77 -3.57 -23.68
N LEU A 267 -17.81 -3.08 -22.98
CA LEU A 267 -19.20 -3.46 -23.23
C LEU A 267 -19.72 -3.01 -24.61
N SER A 268 -19.13 -1.96 -25.20
CA SER A 268 -19.50 -1.49 -26.55
C SER A 268 -18.91 -2.34 -27.68
N LEU A 269 -18.01 -3.29 -27.38
CA LEU A 269 -17.39 -4.14 -28.39
C LEU A 269 -18.29 -5.31 -28.79
N PRO A 270 -18.32 -5.70 -30.08
CA PRO A 270 -19.04 -6.89 -30.51
C PRO A 270 -18.43 -8.14 -29.83
N GLY A 271 -19.29 -9.05 -29.36
CA GLY A 271 -18.84 -10.28 -28.69
C GLY A 271 -18.54 -10.15 -27.20
N ALA A 272 -18.69 -8.95 -26.62
CA ALA A 272 -18.51 -8.74 -25.18
C ALA A 272 -19.37 -9.70 -24.34
N GLY A 273 -20.60 -10.00 -24.78
CA GLY A 273 -21.48 -10.97 -24.11
C GLY A 273 -20.89 -12.38 -24.03
N VAL A 274 -20.25 -12.85 -25.10
CA VAL A 274 -19.57 -14.16 -25.14
C VAL A 274 -18.38 -14.16 -24.17
N GLY A 275 -17.57 -13.10 -24.19
CA GLY A 275 -16.47 -12.92 -23.24
C GLY A 275 -16.93 -12.93 -21.78
N LEU A 276 -18.05 -12.28 -21.47
CA LEU A 276 -18.62 -12.25 -20.11
C LEU A 276 -19.16 -13.61 -19.65
N THR A 277 -19.61 -14.49 -20.56
CA THR A 277 -20.05 -15.84 -20.15
C THR A 277 -18.90 -16.68 -19.59
N PHE A 278 -17.65 -16.43 -20.00
CA PHE A 278 -16.46 -17.10 -19.42
C PHE A 278 -16.21 -16.70 -17.96
N LEU A 279 -16.79 -15.58 -17.49
CA LEU A 279 -16.76 -15.16 -16.10
C LEU A 279 -17.61 -16.06 -15.17
N PHE A 280 -18.23 -17.16 -15.64
CA PHE A 280 -19.09 -18.04 -14.83
C PHE A 280 -18.96 -19.61 -15.05
N SER A 281 -17.77 -20.27 -14.93
CA SER A 281 -17.49 -21.75 -14.77
C SER A 281 -16.46 -22.29 -13.66
N SER A 282 -16.48 -23.56 -13.20
CA SER A 282 -16.23 -24.03 -11.78
C SER A 282 -14.84 -24.52 -11.30
N MET A 283 -14.42 -24.18 -10.04
CA MET A 283 -13.70 -25.02 -9.02
C MET A 283 -13.23 -24.23 -7.75
N TRP A 284 -13.01 -24.90 -6.59
CA TRP A 284 -12.86 -24.27 -5.24
C TRP A 284 -11.42 -24.00 -4.74
N ALA A 285 -10.43 -24.86 -5.02
CA ALA A 285 -9.11 -24.78 -4.37
C ALA A 285 -8.28 -23.55 -4.80
N ALA A 286 -8.35 -23.18 -6.08
CA ALA A 286 -7.66 -22.00 -6.63
C ALA A 286 -8.21 -20.68 -6.07
N ALA A 287 -9.47 -20.68 -5.60
CA ALA A 287 -10.13 -19.47 -5.09
C ALA A 287 -9.58 -19.06 -3.72
N ALA A 288 -9.31 -20.03 -2.84
CA ALA A 288 -8.72 -19.76 -1.52
C ALA A 288 -7.30 -19.18 -1.64
N GLU A 289 -6.48 -19.72 -2.54
CA GLU A 289 -5.13 -19.21 -2.80
C GLU A 289 -5.18 -17.76 -3.34
N GLN A 290 -6.10 -17.48 -4.26
CA GLN A 290 -6.28 -16.13 -4.80
C GLN A 290 -6.68 -15.13 -3.72
N VAL A 291 -7.64 -15.48 -2.85
CA VAL A 291 -8.08 -14.62 -1.74
C VAL A 291 -6.92 -14.28 -0.81
N LEU A 292 -6.10 -15.28 -0.44
CA LEU A 292 -4.94 -15.07 0.41
C LEU A 292 -3.87 -14.19 -0.27
N PHE A 293 -3.68 -14.37 -1.58
CA PHE A 293 -2.74 -13.56 -2.36
C PHE A 293 -3.19 -12.10 -2.48
N GLU A 294 -4.47 -11.83 -2.76
CA GLU A 294 -5.00 -10.46 -2.91
C GLU A 294 -4.93 -9.68 -1.60
N ILE A 295 -5.36 -10.29 -0.49
CA ILE A 295 -5.33 -9.66 0.83
C ILE A 295 -3.87 -9.46 1.31
N SER A 296 -2.90 -10.11 0.65
CA SER A 296 -1.48 -10.02 0.95
C SER A 296 -1.19 -10.37 2.41
N VAL A 297 -1.86 -11.42 2.91
CA VAL A 297 -1.73 -11.90 4.30
C VAL A 297 -0.26 -12.27 4.56
N GLY A 298 0.34 -11.70 5.61
CA GLY A 298 1.73 -11.97 5.98
C GLY A 298 2.78 -10.97 5.47
N THR A 299 2.36 -9.85 4.89
CA THR A 299 3.24 -8.73 4.53
C THR A 299 3.36 -7.66 5.62
N GLY A 300 2.57 -7.74 6.70
CA GLY A 300 2.68 -6.80 7.83
C GLY A 300 2.09 -5.39 7.62
N ALA A 301 1.87 -4.95 6.37
CA ALA A 301 1.45 -3.58 6.04
C ALA A 301 0.11 -3.17 6.67
N LEU A 302 -0.91 -4.05 6.65
CA LEU A 302 -2.22 -3.77 7.27
C LEU A 302 -2.13 -3.51 8.79
N PHE A 303 -1.19 -4.15 9.49
CA PHE A 303 -0.99 -3.90 10.93
C PHE A 303 -0.50 -2.48 11.18
N SER A 304 0.49 -2.04 10.40
CA SER A 304 1.10 -0.73 10.56
C SER A 304 0.14 0.39 10.17
N ILE A 305 -0.60 0.24 9.06
CA ILE A 305 -1.62 1.22 8.69
C ILE A 305 -2.69 1.33 9.79
N ALA A 306 -3.13 0.19 10.34
CA ALA A 306 -4.09 0.18 11.44
C ALA A 306 -3.54 0.73 12.77
N ALA A 307 -2.22 0.70 12.99
CA ALA A 307 -1.59 1.26 14.19
C ALA A 307 -1.72 2.79 14.28
N TYR A 308 -1.90 3.47 13.14
CA TYR A 308 -2.18 4.91 13.10
C TYR A 308 -3.66 5.25 13.31
N SER A 309 -4.55 4.25 13.36
CA SER A 309 -5.97 4.45 13.55
C SER A 309 -6.34 4.85 14.99
N ARG A 310 -7.48 5.52 15.17
CA ARG A 310 -7.97 5.88 16.51
C ARG A 310 -8.39 4.61 17.25
N PHE A 311 -8.06 4.48 18.53
CA PHE A 311 -8.39 3.28 19.32
C PHE A 311 -9.88 2.92 19.37
N ARG A 312 -10.79 3.91 19.29
CA ARG A 312 -12.25 3.69 19.27
C ARG A 312 -12.85 3.66 17.86
N ASN A 313 -12.02 3.60 16.81
CA ASN A 313 -12.50 3.51 15.44
C ASN A 313 -13.15 2.14 15.19
N ASN A 314 -14.22 2.10 14.40
CA ASN A 314 -14.95 0.88 14.11
C ASN A 314 -14.23 0.06 13.02
N VAL A 315 -13.25 -0.74 13.43
CA VAL A 315 -12.46 -1.59 12.53
C VAL A 315 -13.27 -2.69 11.87
N TYR A 316 -14.38 -3.15 12.49
CA TYR A 316 -15.28 -4.11 11.84
C TYR A 316 -15.89 -3.53 10.58
N ARG A 317 -16.38 -2.28 10.64
CA ARG A 317 -16.93 -1.57 9.48
C ARG A 317 -15.86 -1.38 8.41
N ASP A 318 -14.64 -1.01 8.79
CA ASP A 318 -13.55 -0.78 7.85
C ASP A 318 -13.12 -2.08 7.17
N ALA A 319 -13.01 -3.19 7.92
CA ALA A 319 -12.72 -4.52 7.36
C ALA A 319 -13.81 -4.96 6.36
N ALA A 320 -15.08 -4.80 6.71
CA ALA A 320 -16.19 -5.16 5.83
C ALA A 320 -16.18 -4.33 4.53
N LEU A 321 -15.91 -3.03 4.65
CA LEU A 321 -15.80 -2.13 3.50
C LEU A 321 -14.62 -2.53 2.60
N LEU A 322 -13.45 -2.81 3.16
CA LEU A 322 -12.26 -3.22 2.41
C LEU A 322 -12.48 -4.50 1.62
N ILE A 323 -13.08 -5.51 2.26
CA ILE A 323 -13.39 -6.79 1.62
C ILE A 323 -14.41 -6.61 0.50
N THR A 324 -15.48 -5.84 0.75
CA THR A 324 -16.52 -5.57 -0.25
C THR A 324 -15.93 -4.84 -1.45
N MET A 325 -15.12 -3.81 -1.21
CA MET A 325 -14.45 -3.06 -2.27
C MET A 325 -13.46 -3.95 -3.04
N ASN A 326 -12.71 -4.83 -2.38
CA ASN A 326 -11.82 -5.77 -3.06
C ASN A 326 -12.57 -6.65 -4.07
N VAL A 327 -13.69 -7.26 -3.66
CA VAL A 327 -14.53 -8.09 -4.53
C VAL A 327 -15.09 -7.27 -5.69
N LEU A 328 -15.59 -6.07 -5.42
CA LEU A 328 -16.13 -5.18 -6.45
C LEU A 328 -15.06 -4.78 -7.46
N THR A 329 -13.83 -4.50 -7.01
CA THR A 329 -12.72 -4.16 -7.90
C THR A 329 -12.30 -5.35 -8.75
N SER A 330 -12.16 -6.55 -8.17
CA SER A 330 -11.82 -7.76 -8.93
C SER A 330 -12.90 -8.09 -9.97
N LEU A 331 -14.18 -7.93 -9.61
CA LEU A 331 -15.29 -8.05 -10.56
C LEU A 331 -15.21 -7.00 -11.67
N LEU A 332 -14.95 -5.73 -11.33
CA LEU A 332 -14.84 -4.64 -12.29
C LEU A 332 -13.71 -4.88 -13.29
N VAL A 333 -12.52 -5.23 -12.81
CA VAL A 333 -11.38 -5.60 -13.65
C VAL A 333 -11.74 -6.80 -14.53
N GLY A 334 -12.33 -7.84 -13.95
CA GLY A 334 -12.77 -9.03 -14.68
C GLY A 334 -13.68 -8.64 -15.85
N MET A 335 -14.74 -7.87 -15.59
CA MET A 335 -15.64 -7.41 -16.64
C MET A 335 -14.91 -6.61 -17.73
N VAL A 336 -13.98 -5.72 -17.37
CA VAL A 336 -13.16 -4.97 -18.34
C VAL A 336 -12.34 -5.92 -19.22
N LEU A 337 -11.53 -6.80 -18.65
CA LEU A 337 -10.64 -7.64 -19.46
C LEU A 337 -11.38 -8.70 -20.27
N PHE A 338 -12.43 -9.32 -19.70
CA PHE A 338 -13.24 -10.31 -20.43
C PHE A 338 -14.11 -9.68 -21.52
N SER A 339 -14.54 -8.45 -21.35
CA SER A 339 -15.24 -7.73 -22.43
C SER A 339 -14.33 -7.47 -23.63
N PHE A 340 -13.04 -7.15 -23.41
CA PHE A 340 -12.04 -7.13 -24.49
C PHE A 340 -11.81 -8.52 -25.08
N LEU A 341 -11.73 -9.56 -24.24
CA LEU A 341 -11.58 -10.95 -24.69
C LEU A 341 -12.70 -11.41 -25.64
N GLY A 342 -13.92 -10.95 -25.42
CA GLY A 342 -15.05 -11.22 -26.31
C GLY A 342 -14.82 -10.83 -27.77
N LEU A 343 -14.03 -9.78 -28.02
CA LEU A 343 -13.68 -9.36 -29.37
C LEU A 343 -12.86 -10.41 -30.12
N LEU A 344 -11.92 -11.08 -29.43
CA LEU A 344 -11.11 -12.14 -30.04
C LEU A 344 -11.95 -13.33 -30.49
N SER A 345 -13.03 -13.64 -29.77
CA SER A 345 -13.90 -14.77 -30.11
C SER A 345 -14.59 -14.62 -31.46
N ILE A 346 -14.77 -13.38 -31.94
CA ILE A 346 -15.42 -13.07 -33.21
C ILE A 346 -14.39 -12.96 -34.35
N SER A 347 -13.24 -12.34 -34.09
CA SER A 347 -12.27 -11.99 -35.14
C SER A 347 -11.21 -13.07 -35.40
N SER A 348 -10.98 -13.95 -34.43
CA SER A 348 -9.92 -14.95 -34.47
C SER A 348 -10.50 -16.31 -34.09
N GLU A 349 -10.42 -17.31 -34.97
CA GLU A 349 -10.68 -18.73 -34.64
C GLU A 349 -9.63 -19.32 -33.67
N ILE A 350 -9.08 -18.51 -32.77
CA ILE A 350 -8.34 -19.03 -31.63
C ILE A 350 -9.42 -19.52 -30.68
N HIS A 351 -9.74 -20.81 -30.77
CA HIS A 351 -10.24 -21.54 -29.61
C HIS A 351 -9.41 -21.05 -28.43
N ILE A 352 -10.04 -20.42 -27.45
CA ILE A 352 -9.38 -19.97 -26.21
C ILE A 352 -8.76 -21.24 -25.63
N ASN A 353 -7.52 -21.47 -26.01
CA ASN A 353 -6.94 -22.79 -25.93
C ASN A 353 -6.66 -22.94 -24.45
N LYS A 354 -7.23 -23.98 -23.85
CA LYS A 354 -7.04 -24.35 -22.44
C LYS A 354 -5.55 -24.50 -22.06
N ASN A 355 -4.66 -24.46 -23.05
CA ASN A 355 -3.20 -24.44 -22.97
C ASN A 355 -2.59 -23.03 -22.82
N SER A 356 -3.35 -22.00 -22.41
CA SER A 356 -2.78 -20.78 -21.80
C SER A 356 -2.21 -21.13 -20.42
N GLY A 357 -1.18 -21.97 -20.40
CA GLY A 357 -0.60 -22.59 -19.22
C GLY A 357 0.12 -21.59 -18.34
N ASN A 358 -0.17 -21.68 -17.05
CA ASN A 358 0.62 -21.27 -15.88
C ASN A 358 1.07 -19.81 -15.71
N ASP A 359 1.04 -18.95 -16.74
CA ASP A 359 1.53 -17.56 -16.65
C ASP A 359 0.38 -16.57 -16.33
N PRO A 360 0.28 -16.04 -15.09
CA PRO A 360 -0.83 -15.16 -14.71
C PRO A 360 -0.83 -13.81 -15.44
N PHE A 361 0.29 -13.45 -16.08
CA PHE A 361 0.49 -12.16 -16.76
C PHE A 361 0.22 -12.22 -18.27
N TYR A 362 0.06 -13.43 -18.82
CA TYR A 362 -0.11 -13.65 -20.25
C TYR A 362 -1.32 -12.88 -20.81
N MET A 363 -2.40 -12.79 -20.03
CA MET A 363 -3.62 -12.09 -20.44
C MET A 363 -3.35 -10.60 -20.69
N VAL A 364 -2.72 -9.92 -19.74
CA VAL A 364 -2.56 -8.46 -19.77
C VAL A 364 -1.44 -8.01 -20.70
N PHE A 365 -0.33 -8.75 -20.78
CA PHE A 365 0.83 -8.35 -21.59
C PHE A 365 0.91 -9.00 -22.97
N THR A 366 0.06 -9.99 -23.28
CA THR A 366 0.10 -10.67 -24.58
C THR A 366 -1.26 -10.71 -25.24
N VAL A 367 -2.28 -11.22 -24.55
CA VAL A 367 -3.61 -11.41 -25.13
C VAL A 367 -4.27 -10.06 -25.41
N ILE A 368 -4.34 -9.16 -24.44
CA ILE A 368 -5.02 -7.87 -24.62
C ILE A 368 -4.30 -6.94 -25.63
N PRO A 369 -2.96 -6.76 -25.58
CA PRO A 369 -2.24 -5.98 -26.58
C PRO A 369 -2.39 -6.53 -28.00
N SER A 370 -2.60 -7.84 -28.18
CA SER A 370 -2.86 -8.41 -29.51
C SER A 370 -4.18 -7.95 -30.12
N MET A 371 -5.14 -7.52 -29.29
CA MET A 371 -6.46 -7.08 -29.73
C MET A 371 -6.48 -5.63 -30.20
N THR A 372 -5.42 -4.85 -29.98
CA THR A 372 -5.42 -3.41 -30.30
C THR A 372 -5.74 -3.12 -31.75
N LYS A 373 -5.28 -3.99 -32.66
CA LYS A 373 -5.53 -3.88 -34.09
C LYS A 373 -7.01 -3.89 -34.46
N LEU A 374 -7.80 -4.61 -33.65
CA LEU A 374 -9.21 -4.83 -33.88
C LEU A 374 -10.06 -3.66 -33.37
N MET A 375 -9.45 -2.73 -32.62
CA MET A 375 -10.13 -1.64 -31.95
C MET A 375 -9.73 -0.30 -32.57
N ARG A 376 -10.73 0.48 -32.99
CA ARG A 376 -10.52 1.89 -33.33
C ARG A 376 -9.97 2.62 -32.10
N TRP A 377 -8.92 3.43 -32.31
CA TRP A 377 -8.17 4.11 -31.25
C TRP A 377 -7.50 3.13 -30.26
N GLY A 378 -7.05 1.96 -30.73
CA GLY A 378 -6.33 0.95 -29.93
C GLY A 378 -5.24 1.52 -28.99
N PRO A 379 -4.36 2.44 -29.45
CA PRO A 379 -3.32 3.04 -28.59
C PRO A 379 -3.87 3.76 -27.35
N LEU A 380 -5.01 4.44 -27.49
CA LEU A 380 -5.65 5.17 -26.38
C LEU A 380 -6.20 4.21 -25.32
N TRP A 381 -6.81 3.10 -25.73
CA TRP A 381 -7.33 2.13 -24.77
C TRP A 381 -6.22 1.42 -24.01
N MET A 382 -5.08 1.14 -24.68
CA MET A 382 -3.91 0.56 -24.01
C MET A 382 -3.23 1.54 -23.06
N SER A 383 -3.16 2.83 -23.40
CA SER A 383 -2.57 3.81 -22.50
C SER A 383 -3.39 3.93 -21.22
N ILE A 384 -4.72 3.91 -21.30
CA ILE A 384 -5.60 3.88 -20.12
C ILE A 384 -5.39 2.58 -19.33
N LEU A 385 -5.34 1.42 -19.98
CA LEU A 385 -5.14 0.13 -19.28
C LEU A 385 -3.79 0.09 -18.54
N PHE A 386 -2.68 0.38 -19.22
CA PHE A 386 -1.35 0.32 -18.61
C PHE A 386 -1.13 1.43 -17.58
N ALA A 387 -1.71 2.62 -17.75
CA ALA A 387 -1.68 3.64 -16.69
C ALA A 387 -2.44 3.18 -15.45
N THR A 388 -3.57 2.47 -15.61
CA THR A 388 -4.32 1.90 -14.47
C THR A 388 -3.45 0.91 -13.68
N ILE A 389 -2.70 0.05 -14.39
CA ILE A 389 -1.77 -0.91 -13.79
C ILE A 389 -0.59 -0.20 -13.10
N VAL A 390 -0.01 0.82 -13.75
CA VAL A 390 1.10 1.60 -13.18
C VAL A 390 0.67 2.30 -11.89
N PHE A 391 -0.50 2.95 -11.87
CA PHE A 391 -1.00 3.62 -10.66
C PHE A 391 -1.26 2.62 -9.52
N THR A 392 -1.87 1.48 -9.82
CA THR A 392 -2.17 0.45 -8.81
C THR A 392 -0.90 -0.19 -8.26
N GLY A 393 0.07 -0.51 -9.13
CA GLY A 393 1.38 -1.04 -8.73
C GLY A 393 2.17 -0.02 -7.89
N LEU A 394 2.17 1.25 -8.30
CA LEU A 394 2.86 2.32 -7.57
C LEU A 394 2.30 2.51 -6.16
N VAL A 395 0.98 2.45 -5.98
CA VAL A 395 0.34 2.52 -4.66
C VAL A 395 0.84 1.39 -3.78
N TRP A 396 0.75 0.15 -4.29
CA TRP A 396 1.14 -1.04 -3.55
C TRP A 396 2.61 -1.01 -3.13
N ASP A 397 3.52 -0.65 -4.06
CA ASP A 397 4.95 -0.55 -3.80
C ASP A 397 5.26 0.53 -2.75
N THR A 398 4.64 1.71 -2.89
CA THR A 398 4.84 2.84 -1.96
C THR A 398 4.45 2.46 -0.53
N ILE A 399 3.30 1.81 -0.34
CA ILE A 399 2.79 1.39 0.97
C ILE A 399 3.70 0.32 1.58
N THR A 400 4.11 -0.67 0.78
CA THR A 400 4.96 -1.77 1.24
C THR A 400 6.34 -1.26 1.68
N HIS A 401 6.92 -0.34 0.92
CA HIS A 401 8.17 0.32 1.27
C HIS A 401 8.06 1.15 2.55
N ALA A 402 7.05 2.02 2.63
CA ALA A 402 6.84 2.87 3.81
C ALA A 402 6.66 2.05 5.09
N TRP A 403 5.89 0.95 5.02
CA TRP A 403 5.75 0.05 6.16
C TRP A 403 7.08 -0.62 6.57
N SER A 404 7.86 -1.09 5.59
CA SER A 404 9.14 -1.74 5.88
C SER A 404 10.12 -0.77 6.57
N GLU A 405 10.10 0.49 6.15
CA GLU A 405 10.85 1.57 6.78
C GLU A 405 10.33 1.87 8.19
N ASP A 406 9.00 2.00 8.36
CA ASP A 406 8.36 2.24 9.66
C ASP A 406 8.72 1.14 10.66
N GLN A 407 8.73 -0.14 10.25
CA GLN A 407 9.09 -1.24 11.13
C GLN A 407 10.56 -1.18 11.58
N ILE A 408 11.48 -0.90 10.66
CA ILE A 408 12.89 -0.75 10.98
C ILE A 408 13.09 0.47 11.89
N SER A 409 12.41 1.58 11.58
CA SER A 409 12.44 2.82 12.33
C SER A 409 11.87 2.64 13.74
N ASP A 410 10.73 2.00 13.94
CA ASP A 410 10.14 1.78 15.27
C ASP A 410 11.04 0.93 16.18
N ARG A 411 11.70 -0.08 15.60
CA ARG A 411 12.62 -0.96 16.33
C ARG A 411 13.93 -0.27 16.70
N TYR A 412 14.54 0.47 15.77
CA TYR A 412 15.84 1.11 15.97
C TYR A 412 15.75 2.56 16.45
N SER A 413 14.59 3.21 16.40
CA SER A 413 14.36 4.50 17.05
C SER A 413 14.39 4.37 18.56
N SER A 414 14.26 3.15 19.10
CA SER A 414 14.65 2.86 20.48
C SER A 414 16.14 3.11 20.76
N ARG A 415 17.00 3.23 19.73
CA ARG A 415 18.45 3.47 19.81
C ARG A 415 18.93 4.74 19.09
N SER A 416 18.23 5.22 18.07
CA SER A 416 18.62 6.39 17.27
C SER A 416 17.46 7.38 17.21
N THR A 417 17.67 8.61 17.67
CA THR A 417 16.67 9.70 17.69
C THR A 417 15.37 9.42 18.47
N LYS A 418 15.49 9.17 19.77
CA LYS A 418 14.46 9.60 20.74
C LYS A 418 15.00 10.83 21.47
N PRO A 419 14.15 11.76 21.92
CA PRO A 419 14.42 12.54 23.12
C PRO A 419 14.64 11.58 24.30
N SER A 420 15.82 10.99 24.41
CA SER A 420 16.22 10.32 25.64
C SER A 420 16.55 11.43 26.62
N LEU A 421 15.58 11.79 27.45
CA LEU A 421 15.86 12.65 28.59
C LEU A 421 16.63 11.79 29.60
N LYS A 422 17.94 11.98 29.62
CA LYS A 422 18.83 11.39 30.61
C LYS A 422 18.54 12.07 31.94
N VAL A 423 17.70 11.45 32.75
CA VAL A 423 17.42 11.90 34.12
C VAL A 423 18.45 11.28 35.04
N ALA A 424 19.21 12.11 35.75
CA ALA A 424 20.06 11.66 36.84
C ALA A 424 19.18 11.38 38.06
N ASP A 425 19.27 10.18 38.61
CA ASP A 425 18.71 9.86 39.93
C ASP A 425 19.44 10.68 41.01
N SER A 426 18.84 10.86 42.19
CA SER A 426 19.44 11.62 43.32
C SER A 426 20.77 11.02 43.81
N SER A 427 21.12 9.82 43.36
CA SER A 427 22.38 9.12 43.59
C SER A 427 23.41 9.28 42.46
N GLY A 428 23.19 10.17 41.48
CA GLY A 428 24.10 10.41 40.35
C GLY A 428 24.12 9.32 39.27
N LYS A 429 23.20 8.33 39.30
CA LYS A 429 23.07 7.31 38.25
C LYS A 429 22.15 7.81 37.13
N VAL A 430 22.64 7.84 35.90
CA VAL A 430 21.88 8.22 34.71
C VAL A 430 20.89 7.11 34.36
N LYS A 431 19.57 7.36 34.51
CA LYS A 431 18.52 6.49 33.97
C LYS A 431 18.07 7.05 32.62
N VAL A 432 18.15 6.22 31.59
CA VAL A 432 17.65 6.53 30.25
C VAL A 432 16.16 6.17 30.23
N LEU A 433 15.29 7.18 30.39
CA LEU A 433 13.85 7.01 30.20
C LEU A 433 13.57 6.83 28.70
N THR A 434 13.39 5.57 28.30
CA THR A 434 13.08 5.21 26.91
C THR A 434 11.57 5.23 26.70
N CYS A 435 11.12 6.07 25.78
CA CYS A 435 9.72 6.17 25.38
C CYS A 435 9.21 4.79 24.90
N THR A 436 8.37 4.14 25.71
CA THR A 436 7.62 2.92 25.35
C THR A 436 6.13 3.20 25.50
N LEU A 437 5.45 3.26 24.35
CA LEU A 437 4.05 3.66 24.12
C LEU A 437 2.94 2.93 24.91
N VAL A 438 3.21 1.97 25.81
CA VAL A 438 2.14 1.16 26.47
C VAL A 438 2.40 0.87 27.96
N GLY A 439 3.51 1.34 28.55
CA GLY A 439 3.83 1.06 29.96
C GLY A 439 3.04 1.87 31.00
N HIS A 440 2.43 3.01 30.62
CA HIS A 440 1.97 3.97 31.64
C HIS A 440 0.50 3.86 32.08
N ARG A 441 -0.36 3.14 31.35
CA ARG A 441 -1.78 3.03 31.77
C ARG A 441 -2.02 2.03 32.92
N LYS A 442 -1.09 1.11 33.20
CA LYS A 442 -1.18 0.16 34.33
C LYS A 442 -0.33 0.56 35.55
N SER A 443 0.61 1.48 35.41
CA SER A 443 1.45 1.97 36.52
C SER A 443 0.84 3.15 37.27
N LEU A 444 -0.05 3.92 36.64
CA LEU A 444 -0.83 4.99 37.28
C LEU A 444 -2.07 4.50 38.07
N GLN A 445 -2.30 3.18 38.16
CA GLN A 445 -3.29 2.57 39.06
C GLN A 445 -2.63 1.85 40.26
N ARG A 446 -1.30 1.93 40.40
CA ARG A 446 -0.54 1.36 41.53
C ARG A 446 0.42 2.35 42.20
N LEU A 447 0.27 3.64 41.88
CA LEU A 447 0.69 4.78 42.69
C LEU A 447 -0.59 5.52 43.07
#